data_AF-A0A520KU58-F1
#
_entry.id   AF-A0A520KU58-F1
#
_cell.length_a   1.000
_cell.length_b   1.000
_cell.length_c   1.000
_cell.angle_alpha   90.00
_cell.angle_beta   90.00
_cell.angle_gamma   90.00
#
_symmetry.space_group_name_H-M   'P 1'
#
loop_
_entity.id
_entity.type
_entity.pdbx_description
1 polymer ?
#
loop_
_entity_poly.entity_id
_entity_poly.type
_entity_poly.pdbx_seq_one_letter_code
_entity_poly.pdbx_strand_id
1 'polypeptide(L)'
;MPGCPLHNFLRIKISFLLMNTFKIALNPSGEIISADKEDSIMKGLADAGVDISSICGGKGKCGRCKIILKEGAATPITDAEKNMLSAAEIEKGFRLACQTKALSDLVVDIPPESLILSQRLQTEGEELEIEVEPIIQKVFLSLEPPTLSDPRSDLTRVMDGIYEQKRIKPRIDFILSKKISSILREGGWTVTTTLRENEIIGIEPGDVSGINLGMAFDIGSTKLAAYLVDLETGNMLDAIGLANPQVAYGDDIVSRIGYAMEEEKKREELRRAIMNGINGMIKNLCRRNGIGKKDLSDITIVGNTAMHHLLLGLPVRQLGLAPYIPVFKESQDIKARELGIDMVEGGYAHLLPLIGGYIGSDHVAMIMATRLWEEEEEKVRIGIDIGTNTEIAFAKEEKIMSLSCASGPAFEGWGIRQGVKAMSGAIDKVSIDGHEVVCSTIDDKPAIGICGSGILD
;
A
#
# COMPACT_ATOMS: atom_id res chain seq x y z
N MET A 1 73.84 -3.12 25.31
CA MET A 1 72.70 -4.04 25.47
C MET A 1 71.44 -3.18 25.57
N PRO A 2 70.45 -3.35 24.67
CA PRO A 2 69.26 -2.50 24.66
C PRO A 2 68.25 -2.99 25.71
N GLY A 3 67.62 -2.01 26.38
CA GLY A 3 66.48 -2.17 27.27
C GLY A 3 65.22 -1.54 26.67
N CYS A 4 64.08 -2.05 27.13
CA CYS A 4 62.68 -1.84 26.76
C CYS A 4 62.13 -0.38 26.88
N PRO A 5 60.86 -0.10 26.49
CA PRO A 5 60.46 1.02 25.64
C PRO A 5 59.53 2.06 26.33
N LEU A 6 59.38 3.26 25.76
CA LEU A 6 58.32 4.21 26.11
C LEU A 6 57.83 5.03 24.89
N HIS A 7 56.53 4.85 24.61
CA HIS A 7 55.49 5.80 24.14
C HIS A 7 55.52 6.59 22.81
N ASN A 8 54.35 6.47 22.14
CA ASN A 8 53.56 7.43 21.34
C ASN A 8 54.02 7.69 19.88
N PHE A 9 53.17 7.60 18.85
CA PHE A 9 51.78 8.04 18.71
C PHE A 9 50.98 7.13 17.76
N LEU A 10 49.79 6.69 18.17
CA LEU A 10 48.74 6.25 17.23
C LEU A 10 48.03 7.50 16.69
N ARG A 11 48.13 7.77 15.38
CA ARG A 11 47.29 8.76 14.70
C ARG A 11 45.86 8.21 14.63
N ILE A 12 44.99 8.67 15.54
CA ILE A 12 43.55 8.53 15.39
C ILE A 12 43.11 9.46 14.26
N LYS A 13 42.77 8.90 13.09
CA LYS A 13 41.93 9.59 12.11
C LYS A 13 40.54 9.70 12.73
N ILE A 14 40.23 10.84 13.34
CA ILE A 14 38.85 11.24 13.60
C ILE A 14 38.26 11.52 12.22
N SER A 15 37.61 10.52 11.63
CA SER A 15 36.65 10.75 10.56
C SER A 15 35.51 11.55 11.17
N PHE A 16 35.42 12.84 10.86
CA PHE A 16 34.18 13.58 11.03
C PHE A 16 33.07 12.74 10.40
N LEU A 17 32.15 12.19 11.21
CA LEU A 17 30.86 11.77 10.69
C LEU A 17 30.19 13.04 10.18
N LEU A 18 30.27 13.25 8.86
CA LEU A 18 29.42 14.22 8.19
C LEU A 18 27.97 13.79 8.48
N MET A 19 27.17 14.70 9.01
CA MET A 19 25.73 14.52 9.08
C MET A 19 25.23 14.26 7.65
N ASN A 20 24.81 13.03 7.37
CA ASN A 20 24.30 12.61 6.06
C ASN A 20 22.82 12.98 5.86
N THR A 21 22.16 13.46 6.91
CA THR A 21 20.75 13.80 6.95
C THR A 21 20.56 15.29 7.21
N PHE A 22 19.64 15.90 6.47
CA PHE A 22 19.19 17.27 6.63
C PHE A 22 17.73 17.31 7.08
N LYS A 23 17.37 18.36 7.81
CA LYS A 23 16.00 18.63 8.24
C LYS A 23 15.28 19.49 7.20
N ILE A 24 14.08 19.09 6.84
CA ILE A 24 13.21 19.85 5.94
C ILE A 24 11.96 20.23 6.75
N ALA A 25 11.78 21.52 6.99
CA ALA A 25 10.56 22.05 7.61
C ALA A 25 9.50 22.31 6.52
N LEU A 26 8.30 21.80 6.73
CA LEU A 26 7.19 21.89 5.79
C LEU A 26 6.19 22.96 6.25
N ASN A 27 5.89 23.90 5.36
CA ASN A 27 4.84 24.89 5.57
C ASN A 27 3.57 24.53 4.78
N PRO A 28 2.37 24.78 5.33
CA PRO A 28 2.07 25.40 6.63
C PRO A 28 1.96 24.40 7.81
N SER A 29 2.18 23.10 7.59
CA SER A 29 1.95 22.06 8.61
C SER A 29 2.89 22.15 9.83
N GLY A 30 4.06 22.78 9.68
CA GLY A 30 5.07 22.88 10.73
C GLY A 30 5.83 21.57 10.99
N GLU A 31 5.59 20.53 10.19
CA GLU A 31 6.26 19.24 10.31
C GLU A 31 7.73 19.35 9.90
N ILE A 32 8.60 18.64 10.62
CA ILE A 32 10.03 18.56 10.31
C ILE A 32 10.35 17.12 9.91
N ILE A 33 10.77 16.94 8.68
CA ILE A 33 11.13 15.64 8.11
C ILE A 33 12.64 15.52 7.92
N SER A 34 13.17 14.29 7.96
CA SER A 34 14.59 14.03 7.69
C SER A 34 14.78 13.50 6.27
N ALA A 35 15.71 14.09 5.52
CA ALA A 35 16.09 13.61 4.20
C ALA A 35 17.60 13.34 4.13
N ASP A 36 17.99 12.19 3.57
CA ASP A 36 19.39 11.90 3.26
C ASP A 36 19.88 12.80 2.10
N LYS A 37 21.14 13.22 2.17
CA LYS A 37 21.79 14.06 1.15
C LYS A 37 21.71 13.48 -0.27
N GLU A 38 21.73 12.15 -0.38
CA GLU A 38 21.67 11.45 -1.67
C GLU A 38 20.24 11.28 -2.21
N ASP A 39 19.24 11.51 -1.37
CA ASP A 39 17.84 11.34 -1.73
C ASP A 39 17.21 12.63 -2.27
N SER A 40 16.24 12.44 -3.15
CA SER A 40 15.39 13.55 -3.59
C SER A 40 14.46 14.01 -2.47
N ILE A 41 14.08 15.29 -2.46
CA ILE A 41 13.09 15.81 -1.53
C ILE A 41 11.77 15.03 -1.64
N MET A 42 11.38 14.61 -2.85
CA MET A 42 10.20 13.75 -3.06
C MET A 42 10.26 12.45 -2.26
N LYS A 43 11.43 11.80 -2.19
CA LYS A 43 11.59 10.56 -1.42
C LYS A 43 11.48 10.84 0.08
N GLY A 44 12.12 11.91 0.57
CA GLY A 44 11.98 12.33 1.96
C GLY A 44 10.54 12.64 2.35
N LEU A 45 9.78 13.32 1.47
CA LEU A 45 8.35 13.60 1.65
C LEU A 45 7.52 12.31 1.70
N ALA A 46 7.74 11.37 0.77
CA ALA A 46 7.05 10.08 0.75
C ALA A 46 7.36 9.25 2.00
N ASP A 47 8.62 9.20 2.43
CA ASP A 47 9.03 8.54 3.67
C ASP A 47 8.37 9.17 4.90
N ALA A 48 8.12 10.49 4.87
CA ALA A 48 7.37 11.22 5.88
C ALA A 48 5.85 11.10 5.75
N GLY A 49 5.34 10.45 4.71
CA GLY A 49 3.90 10.28 4.46
C GLY A 49 3.21 11.53 3.90
N VAL A 50 3.98 12.47 3.35
CA VAL A 50 3.48 13.64 2.63
C VAL A 50 3.54 13.34 1.14
N ASP A 51 2.40 12.94 0.56
CA ASP A 51 2.34 12.53 -0.83
C ASP A 51 2.22 13.72 -1.79
N ILE A 52 3.13 13.76 -2.76
CA ILE A 52 3.17 14.78 -3.81
C ILE A 52 2.95 14.13 -5.18
N SER A 53 2.21 14.80 -6.06
CA SER A 53 1.81 14.26 -7.35
C SER A 53 3.04 14.01 -8.24
N SER A 54 3.36 12.75 -8.52
CA SER A 54 4.49 12.37 -9.38
C SER A 54 4.14 11.22 -10.32
N ILE A 55 3.45 11.56 -11.41
CA ILE A 55 3.00 10.63 -12.45
C ILE A 55 4.20 10.04 -13.23
N CYS A 56 5.30 10.79 -13.36
CA CYS A 56 6.47 10.36 -14.13
C CYS A 56 7.47 9.48 -13.36
N GLY A 57 7.15 9.06 -12.13
CA GLY A 57 8.06 8.26 -11.30
C GLY A 57 9.38 8.97 -11.00
N GLY A 58 9.35 10.29 -10.83
CA GLY A 58 10.52 11.09 -10.50
C GLY A 58 11.50 11.39 -11.64
N LYS A 59 11.12 11.17 -12.90
CA LYS A 59 11.94 11.46 -14.09
C LYS A 59 11.95 12.95 -14.50
N GLY A 60 11.28 13.84 -13.78
CA GLY A 60 11.21 15.27 -14.09
C GLY A 60 10.45 15.62 -15.37
N LYS A 61 9.49 14.80 -15.81
CA LYS A 61 8.77 14.97 -17.11
C LYS A 61 7.32 15.45 -17.02
N CYS A 62 6.72 15.43 -15.82
CA CYS A 62 5.29 15.74 -15.65
C CYS A 62 5.01 17.11 -15.01
N GLY A 63 6.02 17.75 -14.40
CA GLY A 63 5.87 19.06 -13.75
C GLY A 63 4.92 19.10 -12.54
N ARG A 64 4.44 17.95 -12.02
CA ARG A 64 3.38 17.89 -11.00
C ARG A 64 3.87 17.90 -9.55
N CYS A 65 5.13 17.55 -9.30
CA CYS A 65 5.70 17.48 -7.95
C CYS A 65 6.33 18.82 -7.52
N LYS A 66 5.62 19.93 -7.72
CA LYS A 66 6.19 21.25 -7.46
C LYS A 66 6.30 21.51 -5.97
N ILE A 67 7.40 22.10 -5.57
CA ILE A 67 7.64 22.62 -4.22
C ILE A 67 8.19 24.04 -4.34
N ILE A 68 8.01 24.85 -3.32
CA ILE A 68 8.57 26.21 -3.26
C ILE A 68 9.64 26.20 -2.18
N LEU A 69 10.89 26.38 -2.59
CA LEU A 69 12.01 26.52 -1.67
C LEU A 69 12.00 27.94 -1.09
N LYS A 70 11.80 28.06 0.22
CA LYS A 70 11.81 29.34 0.94
C LYS A 70 13.17 29.66 1.53
N GLU A 71 13.76 28.69 2.21
CA GLU A 71 15.05 28.86 2.89
C GLU A 71 15.91 27.61 2.72
N GLY A 72 17.23 27.80 2.82
CA GLY A 72 18.23 26.73 2.68
C GLY A 72 18.80 26.58 1.27
N ALA A 73 19.79 25.72 1.15
CA ALA A 73 20.52 25.43 -0.08
C ALA A 73 20.14 24.04 -0.61
N ALA A 74 19.62 24.02 -1.84
CA ALA A 74 19.36 22.78 -2.58
C ALA A 74 20.30 22.66 -3.79
N THR A 75 20.28 21.51 -4.44
CA THR A 75 21.03 21.30 -5.69
C THR A 75 20.71 22.36 -6.75
N PRO A 76 21.66 22.67 -7.66
CA PRO A 76 21.40 23.57 -8.79
C PRO A 76 20.19 23.11 -9.62
N ILE A 77 19.53 24.06 -10.27
CA ILE A 77 18.38 23.77 -11.13
C ILE A 77 18.83 22.89 -12.29
N THR A 78 18.21 21.71 -12.39
CA THR A 78 18.48 20.71 -13.42
C THR A 78 17.84 21.10 -14.76
N ASP A 79 18.31 20.52 -15.86
CA ASP A 79 17.71 20.77 -17.18
C ASP A 79 16.27 20.25 -17.28
N ALA A 80 15.94 19.18 -16.54
CA ALA A 80 14.56 18.69 -16.42
C ALA A 80 13.63 19.73 -15.77
N GLU A 81 14.11 20.44 -14.75
CA GLU A 81 13.36 21.52 -14.11
C GLU A 81 13.16 22.71 -15.05
N LYS A 82 14.20 23.12 -15.80
CA LYS A 82 14.11 24.22 -16.78
C LYS A 82 13.13 23.95 -17.90
N ASN A 83 13.00 22.68 -18.31
CA ASN A 83 12.07 22.31 -19.37
C ASN A 83 10.61 22.34 -18.92
N MET A 84 10.35 22.15 -17.62
CA MET A 84 9.00 22.01 -17.06
C MET A 84 8.50 23.24 -16.30
N LEU A 85 9.39 24.07 -15.78
CA LEU A 85 9.07 25.28 -15.03
C LEU A 85 9.38 26.52 -15.87
N SER A 86 8.48 27.50 -15.84
CA SER A 86 8.71 28.80 -16.47
C SER A 86 9.80 29.60 -15.72
N ALA A 87 10.42 30.56 -16.41
CA ALA A 87 11.42 31.44 -15.80
C ALA A 87 10.88 32.19 -14.56
N ALA A 88 9.61 32.60 -14.61
CA ALA A 88 8.93 33.28 -13.51
C ALA A 88 8.65 32.37 -12.31
N GLU A 89 8.39 31.07 -12.54
CA GLU A 89 8.25 30.09 -11.46
C GLU A 89 9.60 29.82 -10.79
N ILE A 90 10.66 29.66 -11.58
CA ILE A 90 12.01 29.47 -11.07
C ILE A 90 12.44 30.65 -10.18
N GLU A 91 12.18 31.88 -10.63
CA GLU A 91 12.50 33.10 -9.87
C GLU A 91 11.73 33.18 -8.53
N LYS A 92 10.50 32.63 -8.49
CA LYS A 92 9.69 32.52 -7.27
C LYS A 92 10.09 31.36 -6.36
N GLY A 93 11.15 30.62 -6.70
CA GLY A 93 11.67 29.51 -5.88
C GLY A 93 10.98 28.16 -6.14
N PHE A 94 10.20 28.02 -7.22
CA PHE A 94 9.62 26.73 -7.56
C PHE A 94 10.70 25.74 -8.01
N ARG A 95 10.59 24.51 -7.50
CA ARG A 95 11.47 23.38 -7.80
C ARG A 95 10.64 22.13 -8.03
N LEU A 96 11.21 21.12 -8.69
CA LEU A 96 10.60 19.79 -8.75
C LEU A 96 11.15 18.93 -7.62
N ALA A 97 10.29 18.48 -6.71
CA ALA A 97 10.68 17.67 -5.55
C ALA A 97 11.48 16.41 -5.94
N CYS A 98 11.16 15.83 -7.09
CA CYS A 98 11.84 14.62 -7.59
C CYS A 98 13.26 14.86 -8.13
N GLN A 99 13.60 16.08 -8.53
CA GLN A 99 14.91 16.45 -9.08
C GLN A 99 15.78 17.21 -8.08
N THR A 100 15.18 17.66 -6.98
CA THR A 100 15.84 18.50 -5.99
C THR A 100 16.36 17.64 -4.84
N LYS A 101 17.63 17.85 -4.45
CA LYS A 101 18.21 17.25 -3.23
C LYS A 101 18.65 18.35 -2.25
N ALA A 102 18.63 18.04 -0.97
CA ALA A 102 19.04 18.97 0.09
C ALA A 102 20.57 19.04 0.21
N LEU A 103 21.13 20.25 0.28
CA LEU A 103 22.54 20.51 0.59
C LEU A 103 22.71 21.15 1.98
N SER A 104 21.61 21.61 2.59
CA SER A 104 21.49 22.08 3.98
C SER A 104 20.09 21.74 4.50
N ASP A 105 19.81 22.10 5.75
CA ASP A 105 18.43 22.17 6.23
C ASP A 105 17.62 23.14 5.36
N LEU A 106 16.38 22.78 5.06
CA LEU A 106 15.50 23.49 4.13
C LEU A 106 14.18 23.90 4.79
N VAL A 107 13.58 24.98 4.30
CA VAL A 107 12.17 25.32 4.53
C VAL A 107 11.46 25.31 3.19
N VAL A 108 10.41 24.49 3.09
CA VAL A 108 9.72 24.23 1.84
C VAL A 108 8.21 24.39 2.03
N ASP A 109 7.59 25.17 1.14
CA ASP A 109 6.13 25.20 1.02
C ASP A 109 5.72 24.21 -0.08
N ILE A 110 4.66 23.44 0.16
CA ILE A 110 4.08 22.55 -0.84
C ILE A 110 2.79 23.18 -1.37
N PRO A 111 2.73 23.57 -2.65
CA PRO A 111 1.50 24.07 -3.25
C PRO A 111 0.38 23.02 -3.15
N PRO A 112 -0.86 23.41 -2.80
CA PRO A 112 -1.98 22.48 -2.68
C PRO A 112 -2.22 21.62 -3.92
N GLU A 113 -2.00 22.17 -5.11
CA GLU A 113 -2.12 21.46 -6.39
C GLU A 113 -1.06 20.36 -6.59
N SER A 114 0.04 20.42 -5.84
CA SER A 114 1.11 19.43 -5.86
C SER A 114 0.89 18.35 -4.81
N LEU A 115 0.20 18.65 -3.71
CA LEU A 115 -0.22 17.63 -2.77
C LEU A 115 -1.16 16.66 -3.48
N ILE A 116 -0.88 15.38 -3.34
CA ILE A 116 -1.96 14.41 -3.36
C ILE A 116 -2.64 14.67 -2.01
N LEU A 117 -3.56 15.64 -1.98
CA LEU A 117 -4.60 15.65 -0.95
C LEU A 117 -5.01 14.20 -0.86
N SER A 118 -4.87 13.60 0.33
CA SER A 118 -5.41 12.30 0.62
C SER A 118 -6.79 12.33 0.00
N GLN A 119 -6.91 11.68 -1.16
CA GLN A 119 -8.20 11.62 -1.80
C GLN A 119 -8.99 10.93 -0.72
N ARG A 120 -9.97 11.63 -0.14
CA ARG A 120 -10.89 10.99 0.78
C ARG A 120 -11.25 9.72 0.06
N LEU A 121 -10.73 8.59 0.56
CA LEU A 121 -11.38 7.33 0.32
C LEU A 121 -12.81 7.67 0.70
N GLN A 122 -13.74 7.55 -0.25
CA GLN A 122 -15.14 7.62 0.12
C GLN A 122 -15.34 6.44 1.07
N THR A 123 -15.09 6.69 2.35
CA THR A 123 -15.37 5.80 3.47
C THR A 123 -16.87 5.83 3.80
N GLU A 124 -17.64 6.65 3.07
CA GLU A 124 -19.09 6.60 3.02
C GLU A 124 -19.50 5.35 2.22
N GLY A 125 -19.47 4.21 2.91
CA GLY A 125 -20.12 2.98 2.51
C GLY A 125 -21.03 2.51 3.64
N GLU A 126 -22.06 1.73 3.34
CA GLU A 126 -22.76 1.02 4.40
C GLU A 126 -21.82 -0.04 4.99
N GLU A 127 -21.44 0.14 6.26
CA GLU A 127 -20.73 -0.89 7.00
C GLU A 127 -21.70 -2.05 7.24
N LEU A 128 -21.34 -3.22 6.72
CA LEU A 128 -22.06 -4.44 7.04
C LEU A 128 -21.61 -4.92 8.41
N GLU A 129 -22.57 -5.19 9.28
CA GLU A 129 -22.29 -6.00 10.47
C GLU A 129 -21.97 -7.43 10.01
N ILE A 130 -20.75 -7.87 10.33
CA ILE A 130 -20.25 -9.21 10.03
C ILE A 130 -19.86 -9.86 11.37
N GLU A 131 -20.28 -11.10 11.59
CA GLU A 131 -19.79 -11.89 12.71
C GLU A 131 -18.32 -12.27 12.46
N VAL A 132 -17.43 -11.81 13.34
CA VAL A 132 -15.99 -11.92 13.13
C VAL A 132 -15.49 -13.25 13.67
N GLU A 133 -15.10 -14.13 12.75
CA GLU A 133 -14.43 -15.39 13.05
C GLU A 133 -12.98 -15.36 12.53
N PRO A 134 -12.02 -14.80 13.29
CA PRO A 134 -10.68 -14.63 12.78
C PRO A 134 -9.94 -15.96 12.69
N ILE A 135 -9.43 -16.25 11.49
CA ILE A 135 -8.52 -17.37 11.22
C ILE A 135 -7.22 -17.25 12.04
N ILE A 136 -6.88 -16.00 12.41
CA ILE A 136 -5.69 -15.65 13.17
C ILE A 136 -6.02 -15.55 14.65
N GLN A 137 -5.28 -16.27 15.49
CA GLN A 137 -5.44 -16.23 16.94
C GLN A 137 -4.10 -16.00 17.63
N LYS A 138 -4.04 -15.04 18.56
CA LYS A 138 -2.92 -14.95 19.50
C LYS A 138 -3.18 -15.81 20.74
N VAL A 139 -2.17 -16.58 21.13
CA VAL A 139 -2.23 -17.50 22.28
C VAL A 139 -1.08 -17.16 23.22
N PHE A 140 -1.42 -16.66 24.41
CA PHE A 140 -0.46 -16.41 25.48
C PHE A 140 -0.21 -17.67 26.30
N LEU A 141 1.05 -18.00 26.52
CA LEU A 141 1.51 -19.17 27.24
C LEU A 141 2.46 -18.76 28.36
N SER A 142 2.20 -19.29 29.55
CA SER A 142 3.15 -19.30 30.66
C SER A 142 3.71 -20.71 30.78
N LEU A 143 4.95 -20.92 30.36
CA LEU A 143 5.59 -22.23 30.27
C LEU A 143 6.52 -22.48 31.46
N GLU A 144 6.67 -23.75 31.83
CA GLU A 144 7.67 -24.14 32.81
C GLU A 144 9.08 -24.23 32.18
N PRO A 145 10.12 -23.66 32.82
CA PRO A 145 11.49 -23.77 32.35
C PRO A 145 11.97 -25.23 32.34
N PRO A 146 12.90 -25.59 31.43
CA PRO A 146 13.45 -26.94 31.34
C PRO A 146 14.23 -27.30 32.59
N THR A 147 14.08 -28.54 33.02
CA THR A 147 14.78 -29.12 34.17
C THR A 147 15.41 -30.44 33.77
N LEU A 148 16.24 -31.02 34.65
CA LEU A 148 16.76 -32.39 34.41
C LEU A 148 15.63 -33.44 34.37
N SER A 149 14.53 -33.21 35.10
CA SER A 149 13.35 -34.07 35.12
C SER A 149 12.42 -33.87 33.93
N ASP A 150 12.44 -32.68 33.30
CA ASP A 150 11.69 -32.38 32.08
C ASP A 150 12.66 -31.85 31.01
N PRO A 151 13.29 -32.72 30.21
CA PRO A 151 14.23 -32.33 29.15
C PRO A 151 13.56 -32.12 27.79
N ARG A 152 12.23 -31.91 27.73
CA ARG A 152 11.52 -31.66 26.47
C ARG A 152 12.11 -30.45 25.72
N SER A 153 12.08 -30.54 24.40
CA SER A 153 12.52 -29.45 23.51
C SER A 153 11.65 -28.20 23.67
N ASP A 154 12.24 -27.03 23.41
CA ASP A 154 11.55 -25.74 23.46
C ASP A 154 10.29 -25.72 22.56
N LEU A 155 10.38 -26.29 21.36
CA LEU A 155 9.24 -26.39 20.46
C LEU A 155 8.15 -27.30 21.02
N THR A 156 8.51 -28.47 21.56
CA THR A 156 7.54 -29.38 22.20
C THR A 156 6.80 -28.68 23.34
N ARG A 157 7.49 -27.91 24.19
CA ARG A 157 6.84 -27.14 25.28
C ARG A 157 5.80 -26.16 24.76
N VAL A 158 6.14 -25.40 23.72
CA VAL A 158 5.21 -24.45 23.10
C VAL A 158 4.02 -25.18 22.48
N MET A 159 4.27 -26.25 21.72
CA MET A 159 3.21 -27.04 21.07
C MET A 159 2.25 -27.68 22.08
N ASP A 160 2.78 -28.23 23.18
CA ASP A 160 1.98 -28.82 24.25
C ASP A 160 1.14 -27.74 24.95
N GLY A 161 1.73 -26.57 25.25
CA GLY A 161 0.99 -25.44 25.84
C GLY A 161 -0.17 -24.94 24.96
N ILE A 162 0.05 -24.85 23.64
CA ILE A 162 -1.02 -24.53 22.68
C ILE A 162 -2.10 -25.62 22.69
N TYR A 163 -1.70 -26.89 22.67
CA TYR A 163 -2.64 -28.01 22.66
C TYR A 163 -3.51 -28.05 23.93
N GLU A 164 -2.94 -27.76 25.09
CA GLU A 164 -3.67 -27.70 26.36
C GLU A 164 -4.77 -26.63 26.35
N GLN A 165 -4.47 -25.43 25.83
CA GLN A 165 -5.42 -24.32 25.79
C GLN A 165 -6.44 -24.42 24.63
N LYS A 166 -5.97 -24.78 23.42
CA LYS A 166 -6.77 -24.67 22.19
C LYS A 166 -7.21 -26.01 21.62
N ARG A 167 -6.68 -27.14 22.12
CA ARG A 167 -6.91 -28.50 21.58
C ARG A 167 -6.55 -28.66 20.10
N ILE A 168 -5.68 -27.78 19.60
CA ILE A 168 -5.12 -27.81 18.25
C ILE A 168 -3.70 -28.34 18.35
N LYS A 169 -3.30 -29.25 17.46
CA LYS A 169 -1.91 -29.71 17.35
C LYS A 169 -1.18 -28.81 16.36
N PRO A 170 -0.32 -27.87 16.81
CA PRO A 170 0.23 -26.88 15.92
C PRO A 170 1.45 -27.42 15.15
N ARG A 171 1.70 -26.81 13.98
CA ARG A 171 3.00 -26.81 13.30
C ARG A 171 3.63 -25.43 13.42
N ILE A 172 4.92 -25.30 13.18
CA ILE A 172 5.62 -24.01 13.20
C ILE A 172 6.20 -23.69 11.84
N ASP A 173 6.10 -22.43 11.42
CA ASP A 173 6.86 -21.94 10.28
C ASP A 173 8.36 -22.16 10.52
N PHE A 174 9.04 -22.76 9.54
CA PHE A 174 10.44 -23.16 9.71
C PHE A 174 11.37 -22.00 10.07
N ILE A 175 11.12 -20.78 9.60
CA ILE A 175 11.99 -19.63 9.90
C ILE A 175 11.87 -19.24 11.38
N LEU A 176 10.67 -19.31 11.95
CA LEU A 176 10.43 -19.05 13.38
C LEU A 176 11.08 -20.10 14.27
N SER A 177 11.15 -21.36 13.82
CA SER A 177 11.80 -22.43 14.58
C SER A 177 13.28 -22.14 14.89
N LYS A 178 13.93 -21.29 14.09
CA LYS A 178 15.33 -20.84 14.31
C LYS A 178 15.48 -19.86 15.47
N LYS A 179 14.39 -19.23 15.92
CA LYS A 179 14.38 -18.15 16.92
C LYS A 179 13.67 -18.51 18.22
N ILE A 180 12.92 -19.62 18.23
CA ILE A 180 12.08 -20.02 19.37
C ILE A 180 12.86 -20.07 20.69
N SER A 181 14.05 -20.68 20.69
CA SER A 181 14.86 -20.84 21.89
C SER A 181 15.29 -19.51 22.51
N SER A 182 15.70 -18.53 21.69
CA SER A 182 16.08 -17.22 22.22
C SER A 182 14.86 -16.46 22.75
N ILE A 183 13.74 -16.51 22.04
CA ILE A 183 12.52 -15.79 22.40
C ILE A 183 11.95 -16.28 23.74
N LEU A 184 11.90 -17.60 23.95
CA LEU A 184 11.42 -18.15 25.23
C LEU A 184 12.26 -17.69 26.42
N ARG A 185 13.59 -17.60 26.25
CA ARG A 185 14.51 -17.19 27.32
C ARG A 185 14.42 -15.69 27.58
N GLU A 186 14.29 -14.89 26.53
CA GLU A 186 14.07 -13.44 26.61
C GLU A 186 12.78 -13.12 27.36
N GLY A 187 11.70 -13.84 27.08
CA GLY A 187 10.40 -13.69 27.74
C GLY A 187 10.31 -14.34 29.12
N GLY A 188 11.39 -14.90 29.68
CA GLY A 188 11.36 -15.58 30.97
C GLY A 188 10.35 -16.75 31.02
N TRP A 189 10.22 -17.48 29.90
CA TRP A 189 9.25 -18.56 29.68
C TRP A 189 7.79 -18.12 29.59
N THR A 190 7.54 -16.82 29.45
CA THR A 190 6.26 -16.28 28.98
C THR A 190 6.37 -15.90 27.51
N VAL A 191 5.37 -16.27 26.71
CA VAL A 191 5.41 -16.12 25.25
C VAL A 191 4.01 -16.00 24.67
N THR A 192 3.84 -15.18 23.64
CA THR A 192 2.64 -15.15 22.80
C THR A 192 2.97 -15.78 21.44
N THR A 193 2.14 -16.71 20.98
CA THR A 193 2.21 -17.27 19.63
C THR A 193 1.04 -16.77 18.79
N THR A 194 1.32 -16.35 17.56
CA THR A 194 0.29 -16.07 16.55
C THR A 194 0.05 -17.31 15.71
N LEU A 195 -1.18 -17.83 15.74
CA LEU A 195 -1.63 -18.99 14.98
C LEU A 195 -2.46 -18.53 13.78
N ARG A 196 -2.19 -19.10 12.61
CA ARG A 196 -3.13 -19.14 11.47
C ARG A 196 -3.61 -20.57 11.34
N GLU A 197 -4.87 -20.82 11.66
CA GLU A 197 -5.40 -22.18 11.83
C GLU A 197 -4.55 -23.03 12.81
N ASN A 198 -3.74 -23.96 12.29
CA ASN A 198 -2.83 -24.81 13.06
C ASN A 198 -1.35 -24.45 12.91
N GLU A 199 -0.99 -23.36 12.24
CA GLU A 199 0.40 -22.97 12.03
C GLU A 199 0.78 -21.77 12.88
N ILE A 200 1.87 -21.90 13.64
CA ILE A 200 2.52 -20.79 14.33
C ILE A 200 3.23 -19.94 13.26
N ILE A 201 2.68 -18.76 13.01
CA ILE A 201 3.14 -17.76 12.04
C ILE A 201 3.82 -16.55 12.70
N GLY A 202 3.70 -16.43 14.02
CA GLY A 202 4.38 -15.43 14.84
C GLY A 202 4.69 -15.97 16.23
N ILE A 203 5.77 -15.47 16.84
CA ILE A 203 6.15 -15.81 18.22
C ILE A 203 6.91 -14.64 18.84
N GLU A 204 6.49 -14.20 20.02
CA GLU A 204 6.97 -12.99 20.67
C GLU A 204 7.10 -13.20 22.19
N PRO A 205 8.11 -12.62 22.85
CA PRO A 205 8.30 -12.76 24.29
C PRO A 205 7.22 -11.98 25.07
N GLY A 206 6.78 -12.52 26.21
CA GLY A 206 5.78 -11.87 27.06
C GLY A 206 4.34 -12.06 26.59
N ASP A 207 3.44 -11.19 27.06
CA ASP A 207 2.04 -11.14 26.64
C ASP A 207 1.80 -9.95 25.71
N VAL A 208 1.64 -10.25 24.42
CA VAL A 208 1.25 -9.29 23.37
C VAL A 208 -0.04 -9.73 22.67
N SER A 209 -0.89 -10.47 23.38
CA SER A 209 -2.14 -11.01 22.83
C SER A 209 -3.17 -9.93 22.48
N GLY A 210 -3.12 -8.76 23.14
CA GLY A 210 -4.09 -7.68 22.96
C GLY A 210 -3.95 -6.84 21.69
N ILE A 211 -3.05 -7.18 20.76
CA ILE A 211 -2.92 -6.51 19.46
C ILE A 211 -2.86 -7.57 18.37
N ASN A 212 -3.90 -7.67 17.52
CA ASN A 212 -3.93 -8.61 16.40
C ASN A 212 -4.55 -7.92 15.18
N LEU A 213 -3.70 -7.46 14.26
CA LEU A 213 -4.10 -6.57 13.18
C LEU A 213 -3.92 -7.24 11.81
N GLY A 214 -4.76 -6.83 10.87
CA GLY A 214 -4.72 -7.23 9.48
C GLY A 214 -4.73 -6.02 8.55
N MET A 215 -4.42 -6.24 7.27
CA MET A 215 -4.61 -5.21 6.25
C MET A 215 -5.28 -5.78 5.01
N ALA A 216 -6.23 -5.04 4.45
CA ALA A 216 -6.82 -5.32 3.15
C ALA A 216 -6.25 -4.35 2.11
N PHE A 217 -5.85 -4.86 0.95
CA PHE A 217 -5.33 -4.07 -0.17
C PHE A 217 -6.20 -4.24 -1.41
N ASP A 218 -6.62 -3.13 -2.00
CA ASP A 218 -7.18 -3.09 -3.35
C ASP A 218 -6.12 -2.53 -4.32
N ILE A 219 -5.71 -3.38 -5.27
CA ILE A 219 -4.69 -3.06 -6.27
C ILE A 219 -5.37 -2.75 -7.59
N GLY A 220 -5.89 -1.52 -7.70
CA GLY A 220 -6.41 -0.97 -8.94
C GLY A 220 -5.32 -0.61 -9.94
N SER A 221 -5.70 -0.48 -11.21
CA SER A 221 -4.78 -0.04 -12.28
C SER A 221 -4.26 1.38 -12.05
N THR A 222 -5.09 2.28 -11.55
CA THR A 222 -4.75 3.70 -11.38
C THR A 222 -4.39 4.05 -9.94
N LYS A 223 -4.96 3.33 -8.95
CA LYS A 223 -4.78 3.59 -7.52
C LYS A 223 -4.63 2.29 -6.75
N LEU A 224 -3.93 2.36 -5.64
CA LEU A 224 -3.91 1.36 -4.60
C LEU A 224 -4.66 1.92 -3.39
N ALA A 225 -5.42 1.09 -2.70
CA ALA A 225 -6.00 1.41 -1.40
C ALA A 225 -5.58 0.37 -0.38
N ALA A 226 -5.38 0.80 0.86
CA ALA A 226 -5.06 -0.06 1.98
C ALA A 226 -5.93 0.31 3.19
N TYR A 227 -6.44 -0.71 3.87
CA TYR A 227 -7.30 -0.58 5.04
C TYR A 227 -6.69 -1.38 6.19
N LEU A 228 -6.40 -0.73 7.30
CA LEU A 228 -5.94 -1.35 8.55
C LEU A 228 -7.17 -1.82 9.33
N VAL A 229 -7.18 -3.09 9.74
CA VAL A 229 -8.33 -3.73 10.37
C VAL A 229 -7.90 -4.41 11.67
N ASP A 230 -8.71 -4.27 12.70
CA ASP A 230 -8.60 -5.07 13.92
C ASP A 230 -9.21 -6.46 13.68
N LEU A 231 -8.42 -7.52 13.80
CA LEU A 231 -8.88 -8.88 13.47
C LEU A 231 -9.81 -9.47 14.52
N GLU A 232 -9.85 -8.96 15.74
CA GLU A 232 -10.75 -9.46 16.78
C GLU A 232 -12.15 -8.85 16.66
N THR A 233 -12.21 -7.58 16.30
CA THR A 233 -13.46 -6.81 16.24
C THR A 233 -13.99 -6.61 14.82
N GLY A 234 -13.16 -6.82 13.79
CA GLY A 234 -13.50 -6.56 12.39
C GLY A 234 -13.51 -5.07 12.01
N ASN A 235 -13.25 -4.18 12.97
CA ASN A 235 -13.35 -2.74 12.75
C ASN A 235 -12.19 -2.24 11.88
N MET A 236 -12.52 -1.37 10.92
CA MET A 236 -11.53 -0.59 10.20
C MET A 236 -10.96 0.50 11.13
N LEU A 237 -9.64 0.49 11.33
CA LEU A 237 -8.94 1.43 12.20
C LEU A 237 -8.43 2.66 11.45
N ASP A 238 -7.93 2.46 10.23
CA ASP A 238 -7.34 3.51 9.41
C ASP A 238 -7.30 3.08 7.94
N ALA A 239 -7.14 4.04 7.03
CA ALA A 239 -7.03 3.78 5.62
C ALA A 239 -6.09 4.78 4.92
N ILE A 240 -5.52 4.35 3.79
CA ILE A 240 -4.69 5.19 2.93
C ILE A 240 -4.87 4.80 1.46
N GLY A 241 -4.83 5.80 0.58
CA GLY A 241 -4.82 5.62 -0.86
C GLY A 241 -3.52 6.13 -1.45
N LEU A 242 -3.02 5.44 -2.48
CA LEU A 242 -1.79 5.77 -3.19
C LEU A 242 -2.03 5.70 -4.70
N ALA A 243 -1.50 6.64 -5.49
CA ALA A 243 -1.50 6.49 -6.95
C ALA A 243 -0.67 5.26 -7.35
N ASN A 244 -1.17 4.41 -8.25
CA ASN A 244 -0.48 3.17 -8.60
C ASN A 244 0.92 3.51 -9.19
N PRO A 245 2.02 3.08 -8.55
CA PRO A 245 3.38 3.45 -8.96
C PRO A 245 3.76 2.88 -10.34
N GLN A 246 3.00 1.92 -10.86
CA GLN A 246 3.19 1.37 -12.20
C GLN A 246 2.82 2.32 -13.34
N VAL A 247 2.12 3.43 -13.06
CA VAL A 247 1.78 4.46 -14.07
C VAL A 247 3.04 4.98 -14.78
N ALA A 248 4.20 4.94 -14.13
CA ALA A 248 5.49 5.33 -14.74
C ALA A 248 5.96 4.42 -15.89
N TYR A 249 5.30 3.27 -16.10
CA TYR A 249 5.64 2.23 -17.07
C TYR A 249 4.49 1.92 -18.05
N GLY A 250 3.31 2.48 -17.84
CA GLY A 250 2.14 2.32 -18.70
C GLY A 250 0.90 2.95 -18.08
N ASP A 251 0.16 3.70 -18.90
CA ASP A 251 -1.02 4.46 -18.47
C ASP A 251 -2.21 3.53 -18.15
N ASP A 252 -2.26 2.35 -18.76
CA ASP A 252 -3.34 1.37 -18.60
C ASP A 252 -2.81 -0.07 -18.45
N ILE A 253 -3.72 -1.03 -18.26
CA ILE A 253 -3.37 -2.44 -18.09
C ILE A 253 -2.70 -3.02 -19.35
N VAL A 254 -3.20 -2.68 -20.54
CA VAL A 254 -2.73 -3.27 -21.80
C VAL A 254 -1.29 -2.83 -22.11
N SER A 255 -1.00 -1.54 -21.93
CA SER A 255 0.34 -0.97 -22.08
C SER A 255 1.33 -1.57 -21.06
N ARG A 256 0.90 -1.83 -19.82
CA ARG A 256 1.71 -2.53 -18.82
C ARG A 256 1.96 -3.99 -19.18
N ILE A 257 0.95 -4.70 -19.68
CA ILE A 257 1.13 -6.07 -20.20
C ILE A 257 2.14 -6.06 -21.35
N GLY A 258 2.00 -5.11 -22.30
CA GLY A 258 2.95 -4.92 -23.39
C GLY A 258 4.39 -4.70 -22.88
N TYR A 259 4.56 -3.80 -21.93
CA TYR A 259 5.86 -3.52 -21.30
C TYR A 259 6.46 -4.76 -20.60
N ALA A 260 5.64 -5.50 -19.84
CA ALA A 260 6.04 -6.73 -19.17
C ALA A 260 6.36 -7.88 -20.14
N MET A 261 5.76 -7.89 -21.34
CA MET A 261 5.97 -8.91 -22.36
C MET A 261 7.30 -8.78 -23.10
N GLU A 262 7.92 -7.60 -23.05
CA GLU A 262 9.19 -7.35 -23.73
C GLU A 262 10.33 -8.15 -23.10
N GLU A 263 10.51 -8.04 -21.78
CA GLU A 263 11.60 -8.70 -21.05
C GLU A 263 11.17 -9.05 -19.62
N GLU A 264 11.72 -10.16 -19.08
CA GLU A 264 11.48 -10.57 -17.70
C GLU A 264 11.89 -9.48 -16.68
N LYS A 265 12.97 -8.75 -16.97
CA LYS A 265 13.42 -7.63 -16.14
C LYS A 265 12.37 -6.52 -16.04
N LYS A 266 11.66 -6.22 -17.14
CA LYS A 266 10.61 -5.18 -17.17
C LYS A 266 9.38 -5.60 -16.36
N ARG A 267 9.00 -6.87 -16.43
CA ARG A 267 7.98 -7.44 -15.53
C ARG A 267 8.38 -7.31 -14.07
N GLU A 268 9.64 -7.60 -13.74
CA GLU A 268 10.15 -7.47 -12.38
C GLU A 268 10.19 -6.00 -11.90
N GLU A 269 10.42 -5.03 -12.79
CA GLU A 269 10.30 -3.60 -12.47
C GLU A 269 8.87 -3.21 -12.09
N LEU A 270 7.87 -3.69 -12.85
CA LEU A 270 6.45 -3.51 -12.54
C LEU A 270 6.05 -4.17 -11.21
N ARG A 271 6.55 -5.39 -10.94
CA ARG A 271 6.33 -6.09 -9.67
C ARG A 271 6.88 -5.30 -8.49
N ARG A 272 8.14 -4.88 -8.60
CA ARG A 272 8.82 -4.10 -7.56
C ARG A 272 8.12 -2.78 -7.29
N ALA A 273 7.60 -2.12 -8.32
CA ALA A 273 6.82 -0.89 -8.16
C ALA A 273 5.59 -1.11 -7.26
N ILE A 274 4.77 -2.14 -7.53
CA ILE A 274 3.62 -2.47 -6.68
C ILE A 274 4.07 -2.83 -5.26
N MET A 275 5.04 -3.73 -5.12
CA MET A 275 5.55 -4.19 -3.82
C MET A 275 6.04 -3.02 -2.96
N ASN A 276 6.78 -2.07 -3.55
CA ASN A 276 7.22 -0.86 -2.87
C ASN A 276 6.04 0.03 -2.46
N GLY A 277 5.00 0.13 -3.29
CA GLY A 277 3.76 0.84 -2.95
C GLY A 277 3.05 0.22 -1.75
N ILE A 278 2.88 -1.10 -1.74
CA ILE A 278 2.28 -1.84 -0.63
C ILE A 278 3.08 -1.62 0.67
N ASN A 279 4.39 -1.87 0.65
CA ASN A 279 5.23 -1.68 1.84
C ASN A 279 5.28 -0.22 2.31
N GLY A 280 5.20 0.75 1.38
CA GLY A 280 5.07 2.17 1.72
C GLY A 280 3.78 2.46 2.49
N MET A 281 2.64 1.92 2.03
CA MET A 281 1.36 2.04 2.73
C MET A 281 1.39 1.35 4.10
N ILE A 282 1.95 0.14 4.20
CA ILE A 282 2.14 -0.58 5.48
C ILE A 282 2.94 0.29 6.44
N LYS A 283 4.13 0.75 6.03
CA LYS A 283 5.01 1.59 6.86
C LYS A 283 4.29 2.85 7.34
N ASN A 284 3.51 3.48 6.47
CA ASN A 284 2.75 4.69 6.80
C ASN A 284 1.67 4.41 7.85
N LEU A 285 0.79 3.42 7.60
CA LEU A 285 -0.27 3.03 8.51
C LEU A 285 0.30 2.54 9.85
N CYS A 286 1.37 1.75 9.84
CA CYS A 286 2.03 1.31 11.05
C CYS A 286 2.53 2.49 11.89
N ARG A 287 3.20 3.46 11.25
CA ARG A 287 3.70 4.66 11.92
C ARG A 287 2.57 5.53 12.47
N ARG A 288 1.50 5.75 11.69
CA ARG A 288 0.34 6.58 12.11
C ARG A 288 -0.36 6.00 13.34
N ASN A 289 -0.36 4.68 13.47
CA ASN A 289 -1.05 3.97 14.55
C ASN A 289 -0.10 3.48 15.67
N GLY A 290 1.19 3.78 15.59
CA GLY A 290 2.17 3.40 16.61
C GLY A 290 2.41 1.89 16.73
N ILE A 291 2.13 1.12 15.68
CA ILE A 291 2.25 -0.34 15.64
C ILE A 291 3.50 -0.77 14.86
N GLY A 292 4.00 -1.97 15.16
CA GLY A 292 5.10 -2.60 14.43
C GLY A 292 4.61 -3.55 13.35
N LYS A 293 5.50 -3.92 12.43
CA LYS A 293 5.18 -4.92 11.39
C LYS A 293 4.84 -6.31 11.92
N LYS A 294 5.25 -6.63 13.17
CA LYS A 294 4.93 -7.91 13.82
C LYS A 294 3.47 -7.99 14.27
N ASP A 295 2.83 -6.84 14.50
CA ASP A 295 1.43 -6.75 14.87
C ASP A 295 0.50 -7.06 13.68
N LEU A 296 1.02 -6.88 12.46
CA LEU A 296 0.34 -7.23 11.21
C LEU A 296 0.47 -8.73 10.94
N SER A 297 -0.61 -9.47 11.22
CA SER A 297 -0.62 -10.93 11.25
C SER A 297 -1.13 -11.59 9.97
N ASP A 298 -2.00 -10.93 9.22
CA ASP A 298 -2.54 -11.42 7.94
C ASP A 298 -2.85 -10.25 7.00
N ILE A 299 -2.74 -10.48 5.70
CA ILE A 299 -3.17 -9.49 4.70
C ILE A 299 -4.03 -10.14 3.63
N THR A 300 -5.04 -9.41 3.18
CA THR A 300 -5.88 -9.80 2.03
C THR A 300 -5.63 -8.84 0.88
N ILE A 301 -5.51 -9.36 -0.34
CA ILE A 301 -5.23 -8.58 -1.54
C ILE A 301 -6.26 -8.89 -2.62
N VAL A 302 -6.84 -7.84 -3.18
CA VAL A 302 -7.76 -7.89 -4.32
C VAL A 302 -7.27 -6.99 -5.45
N GLY A 303 -7.79 -7.23 -6.65
CA GLY A 303 -7.50 -6.45 -7.84
C GLY A 303 -7.80 -7.23 -9.10
N ASN A 304 -7.85 -6.52 -10.23
CA ASN A 304 -8.06 -7.18 -11.51
C ASN A 304 -6.95 -8.21 -11.81
N THR A 305 -7.26 -9.16 -12.68
CA THR A 305 -6.40 -10.30 -13.03
C THR A 305 -4.98 -9.89 -13.42
N ALA A 306 -4.79 -8.80 -14.17
CA ALA A 306 -3.46 -8.35 -14.56
C ALA A 306 -2.66 -7.83 -13.35
N MET A 307 -3.30 -7.10 -12.43
CA MET A 307 -2.65 -6.61 -11.22
C MET A 307 -2.21 -7.75 -10.29
N HIS A 308 -3.02 -8.80 -10.16
CA HIS A 308 -2.62 -10.04 -9.48
C HIS A 308 -1.34 -10.62 -10.09
N HIS A 309 -1.31 -10.80 -11.42
CA HIS A 309 -0.15 -11.41 -12.08
C HIS A 309 1.10 -10.55 -11.96
N LEU A 310 0.98 -9.23 -12.06
CA LEU A 310 2.11 -8.32 -11.91
C LEU A 310 2.66 -8.31 -10.48
N LEU A 311 1.80 -8.31 -9.45
CA LEU A 311 2.22 -8.43 -8.05
C LEU A 311 2.98 -9.74 -7.80
N LEU A 312 2.47 -10.85 -8.35
CA LEU A 312 3.05 -12.18 -8.17
C LEU A 312 4.25 -12.46 -9.07
N GLY A 313 4.60 -11.54 -9.98
CA GLY A 313 5.67 -11.76 -10.95
C GLY A 313 5.37 -12.82 -12.02
N LEU A 314 4.09 -13.16 -12.22
CA LEU A 314 3.66 -14.21 -13.12
C LEU A 314 3.74 -13.79 -14.59
N PRO A 315 3.79 -14.75 -15.54
CA PRO A 315 3.63 -14.46 -16.96
C PRO A 315 2.31 -13.73 -17.25
N VAL A 316 2.36 -12.67 -18.06
CA VAL A 316 1.16 -11.87 -18.44
C VAL A 316 0.87 -11.90 -19.95
N ARG A 317 1.72 -12.53 -20.76
CA ARG A 317 1.59 -12.56 -22.23
C ARG A 317 0.21 -13.05 -22.66
N GLN A 318 -0.26 -14.10 -22.02
CA GLN A 318 -1.52 -14.75 -22.30
C GLN A 318 -2.75 -13.92 -21.85
N LEU A 319 -2.56 -12.89 -21.04
CA LEU A 319 -3.62 -11.93 -20.69
C LEU A 319 -3.78 -10.84 -21.77
N GLY A 320 -2.75 -10.60 -22.58
CA GLY A 320 -2.79 -9.67 -23.72
C GLY A 320 -3.24 -10.31 -25.03
N LEU A 321 -3.40 -11.64 -25.08
CA LEU A 321 -3.71 -12.39 -26.28
C LEU A 321 -4.94 -13.27 -26.06
N ALA A 322 -5.89 -13.22 -26.98
CA ALA A 322 -7.02 -14.14 -26.95
C ALA A 322 -6.51 -15.60 -26.91
N PRO A 323 -7.04 -16.47 -26.04
CA PRO A 323 -8.30 -16.34 -25.29
C PRO A 323 -8.18 -15.78 -23.85
N TYR A 324 -7.15 -14.98 -23.52
CA TYR A 324 -7.05 -14.20 -22.28
C TYR A 324 -7.07 -15.05 -21.00
N ILE A 325 -6.20 -16.06 -20.94
CA ILE A 325 -6.26 -17.11 -19.90
C ILE A 325 -5.31 -16.78 -18.74
N PRO A 326 -5.78 -16.61 -17.49
CA PRO A 326 -4.88 -16.43 -16.36
C PRO A 326 -4.10 -17.71 -16.01
N VAL A 327 -3.02 -17.57 -15.24
CA VAL A 327 -2.24 -18.71 -14.73
C VAL A 327 -3.07 -19.59 -13.79
N PHE A 328 -3.84 -18.97 -12.90
CA PHE A 328 -4.75 -19.64 -11.97
C PHE A 328 -6.07 -18.85 -11.87
N LYS A 329 -7.10 -19.50 -11.33
CA LYS A 329 -8.36 -18.84 -10.95
C LYS A 329 -8.67 -18.97 -9.47
N GLU A 330 -8.08 -19.94 -8.81
CA GLU A 330 -8.26 -20.26 -7.41
C GLU A 330 -7.61 -19.19 -6.51
N SER A 331 -8.16 -19.02 -5.30
CA SER A 331 -7.53 -18.19 -4.27
C SER A 331 -6.14 -18.70 -3.94
N GLN A 332 -5.23 -17.80 -3.58
CA GLN A 332 -3.85 -18.15 -3.25
C GLN A 332 -3.48 -17.67 -1.85
N ASP A 333 -2.93 -18.58 -1.04
CA ASP A 333 -2.28 -18.26 0.22
C ASP A 333 -0.77 -18.32 0.03
N ILE A 334 -0.11 -17.16 0.03
CA ILE A 334 1.33 -17.06 -0.20
C ILE A 334 1.98 -16.47 1.05
N LYS A 335 3.10 -17.04 1.48
CA LYS A 335 3.90 -16.46 2.56
C LYS A 335 4.31 -15.04 2.16
N ALA A 336 3.97 -14.04 2.97
CA ALA A 336 4.17 -12.63 2.61
C ALA A 336 5.63 -12.28 2.31
N ARG A 337 6.58 -12.97 2.98
CA ARG A 337 8.02 -12.86 2.71
C ARG A 337 8.42 -13.23 1.27
N GLU A 338 7.71 -14.15 0.62
CA GLU A 338 7.98 -14.57 -0.76
C GLU A 338 7.55 -13.48 -1.75
N LEU A 339 6.58 -12.66 -1.35
CA LEU A 339 6.16 -11.47 -2.09
C LEU A 339 7.03 -10.25 -1.76
N GLY A 340 7.86 -10.33 -0.72
CA GLY A 340 8.64 -9.21 -0.20
C GLY A 340 7.80 -8.20 0.58
N ILE A 341 6.68 -8.63 1.17
CA ILE A 341 5.79 -7.77 1.96
C ILE A 341 6.21 -7.80 3.44
N ASP A 342 6.34 -6.62 4.04
CA ASP A 342 6.81 -6.43 5.41
C ASP A 342 5.69 -6.63 6.45
N MET A 343 5.63 -7.82 7.04
CA MET A 343 4.70 -8.16 8.13
C MET A 343 5.30 -9.23 9.08
N VAL A 344 4.49 -9.89 9.91
CA VAL A 344 4.95 -11.01 10.73
C VAL A 344 5.60 -12.09 9.85
N GLU A 345 6.71 -12.67 10.31
CA GLU A 345 7.65 -13.42 9.45
C GLU A 345 7.07 -14.71 8.84
N GLY A 346 6.13 -15.35 9.54
CA GLY A 346 5.37 -16.49 9.04
C GLY A 346 4.02 -16.14 8.40
N GLY A 347 3.68 -14.86 8.32
CA GLY A 347 2.37 -14.37 7.87
C GLY A 347 2.09 -14.65 6.40
N TYR A 348 0.81 -14.59 6.05
CA TYR A 348 0.29 -14.88 4.72
C TYR A 348 -0.31 -13.64 4.07
N ALA A 349 -0.19 -13.62 2.75
CA ALA A 349 -0.98 -12.81 1.87
C ALA A 349 -2.02 -13.71 1.21
N HIS A 350 -3.29 -13.46 1.52
CA HIS A 350 -4.43 -14.10 0.90
C HIS A 350 -4.88 -13.31 -0.33
N LEU A 351 -4.83 -13.94 -1.50
CA LEU A 351 -5.36 -13.37 -2.74
C LEU A 351 -6.69 -14.06 -3.06
N LEU A 352 -7.74 -13.26 -3.24
CA LEU A 352 -9.05 -13.77 -3.65
C LEU A 352 -9.02 -14.42 -5.05
N PRO A 353 -9.99 -15.29 -5.37
CA PRO A 353 -10.03 -15.96 -6.66
C PRO A 353 -10.30 -14.99 -7.83
N LEU A 354 -9.92 -15.43 -9.03
CA LEU A 354 -10.13 -14.72 -10.29
C LEU A 354 -11.23 -15.40 -11.11
N ILE A 355 -12.04 -14.62 -11.82
CA ILE A 355 -13.11 -15.16 -12.68
C ILE A 355 -12.57 -15.46 -14.10
N GLY A 356 -11.79 -14.54 -14.67
CA GLY A 356 -11.26 -14.66 -16.04
C GLY A 356 -10.12 -13.68 -16.34
N GLY A 357 -9.72 -13.57 -17.61
CA GLY A 357 -8.59 -12.72 -18.01
C GLY A 357 -8.76 -11.23 -17.69
N TYR A 358 -9.99 -10.73 -17.75
CA TYR A 358 -10.33 -9.32 -17.52
C TYR A 358 -11.27 -9.09 -16.32
N ILE A 359 -11.65 -10.15 -15.60
CA ILE A 359 -12.51 -10.05 -14.41
C ILE A 359 -11.74 -10.68 -13.26
N GLY A 360 -11.23 -9.83 -12.37
CA GLY A 360 -10.40 -10.25 -11.26
C GLY A 360 -11.14 -10.37 -9.94
N SER A 361 -10.37 -10.31 -8.87
CA SER A 361 -10.83 -10.53 -7.51
C SER A 361 -11.42 -9.28 -6.86
N ASP A 362 -11.14 -8.10 -7.41
CA ASP A 362 -11.84 -6.85 -7.11
C ASP A 362 -13.34 -7.00 -7.36
N HIS A 363 -13.72 -7.57 -8.50
CA HIS A 363 -15.12 -7.85 -8.81
C HIS A 363 -15.74 -8.89 -7.87
N VAL A 364 -14.97 -9.90 -7.47
CA VAL A 364 -15.41 -10.90 -6.47
C VAL A 364 -15.65 -10.23 -5.12
N ALA A 365 -14.74 -9.35 -4.69
CA ALA A 365 -14.88 -8.58 -3.46
C ALA A 365 -16.15 -7.71 -3.48
N MET A 366 -16.45 -7.05 -4.61
CA MET A 366 -17.70 -6.30 -4.78
C MET A 366 -18.93 -7.20 -4.64
N ILE A 367 -18.94 -8.38 -5.28
CA ILE A 367 -20.05 -9.36 -5.16
C ILE A 367 -20.24 -9.80 -3.70
N MET A 368 -19.15 -10.07 -2.99
CA MET A 368 -19.20 -10.48 -1.58
C MET A 368 -19.71 -9.34 -0.68
N ALA A 369 -19.15 -8.14 -0.83
CA ALA A 369 -19.49 -6.97 -0.03
C ALA A 369 -20.91 -6.48 -0.27
N THR A 370 -21.46 -6.64 -1.47
CA THR A 370 -22.84 -6.27 -1.79
C THR A 370 -23.85 -7.38 -1.49
N ARG A 371 -23.39 -8.55 -1.02
CA ARG A 371 -24.23 -9.74 -0.79
C ARG A 371 -25.07 -10.13 -2.02
N LEU A 372 -24.56 -9.84 -3.23
CA LEU A 372 -25.20 -10.23 -4.49
C LEU A 372 -25.32 -11.76 -4.65
N TRP A 373 -24.62 -12.52 -3.82
CA TRP A 373 -24.69 -13.97 -3.74
C TRP A 373 -25.79 -14.48 -2.80
N GLU A 374 -26.30 -13.67 -1.86
CA GLU A 374 -27.39 -14.10 -0.97
C GLU A 374 -28.65 -14.34 -1.80
N GLU A 375 -29.34 -15.44 -1.56
CA GLU A 375 -30.52 -15.78 -2.35
C GLU A 375 -31.73 -14.97 -1.91
N GLU A 376 -32.30 -14.23 -2.86
CA GLU A 376 -33.64 -13.69 -2.75
C GLU A 376 -34.45 -14.28 -3.89
N GLU A 377 -35.27 -15.30 -3.57
CA GLU A 377 -36.21 -15.88 -4.51
C GLU A 377 -37.03 -14.76 -5.17
N GLU A 378 -37.13 -14.82 -6.51
CA GLU A 378 -37.85 -13.87 -7.38
C GLU A 378 -37.18 -12.53 -7.72
N LYS A 379 -36.06 -12.12 -7.09
CA LYS A 379 -35.39 -10.85 -7.43
C LYS A 379 -34.20 -11.02 -8.36
N VAL A 380 -34.23 -10.27 -9.47
CA VAL A 380 -33.04 -10.02 -10.30
C VAL A 380 -32.23 -8.91 -9.67
N ARG A 381 -30.93 -9.15 -9.49
CA ARG A 381 -30.00 -8.20 -8.87
C ARG A 381 -28.83 -7.93 -9.82
N ILE A 382 -28.41 -6.67 -9.89
CA ILE A 382 -27.31 -6.24 -10.75
C ILE A 382 -26.34 -5.42 -9.91
N GLY A 383 -25.09 -5.87 -9.88
CA GLY A 383 -23.95 -5.10 -9.38
C GLY A 383 -23.19 -4.50 -10.54
N ILE A 384 -22.83 -3.23 -10.45
CA ILE A 384 -22.05 -2.53 -11.47
C ILE A 384 -20.89 -1.85 -10.75
N ASP A 385 -19.67 -2.32 -11.03
CA ASP A 385 -18.44 -1.65 -10.64
C ASP A 385 -17.99 -0.76 -11.80
N ILE A 386 -18.00 0.55 -11.59
CA ILE A 386 -17.71 1.55 -12.62
C ILE A 386 -16.30 2.09 -12.39
N GLY A 387 -15.35 1.62 -13.20
CA GLY A 387 -13.99 2.12 -13.22
C GLY A 387 -13.49 2.38 -14.65
N THR A 388 -12.17 2.25 -14.83
CA THR A 388 -11.55 2.30 -16.17
C THR A 388 -12.14 1.22 -17.09
N ASN A 389 -12.41 0.05 -16.51
CA ASN A 389 -13.33 -0.95 -17.05
C ASN A 389 -14.60 -0.92 -16.20
N THR A 390 -15.72 -1.31 -16.81
CA THR A 390 -16.96 -1.53 -16.06
C THR A 390 -17.18 -3.03 -15.96
N GLU A 391 -17.21 -3.55 -14.74
CA GLU A 391 -17.52 -4.94 -14.44
C GLU A 391 -18.97 -5.04 -13.95
N ILE A 392 -19.74 -5.94 -14.57
CA ILE A 392 -21.15 -6.13 -14.25
C ILE A 392 -21.36 -7.55 -13.74
N ALA A 393 -21.98 -7.68 -12.57
CA ALA A 393 -22.49 -8.92 -12.02
C ALA A 393 -24.01 -8.94 -12.18
N PHE A 394 -24.53 -9.94 -12.86
CA PHE A 394 -25.96 -10.24 -12.97
C PHE A 394 -26.27 -11.47 -12.13
N ALA A 395 -27.08 -11.30 -11.07
CA ALA A 395 -27.49 -12.36 -10.17
C ALA A 395 -28.98 -12.66 -10.33
N LYS A 396 -29.30 -13.94 -10.53
CA LYS A 396 -30.67 -14.46 -10.54
C LYS A 396 -30.66 -15.91 -10.07
N GLU A 397 -31.54 -16.24 -9.11
CA GLU A 397 -31.56 -17.56 -8.47
C GLU A 397 -30.15 -17.89 -7.90
N GLU A 398 -29.67 -19.13 -8.03
CA GLU A 398 -28.35 -19.58 -7.58
C GLU A 398 -27.20 -19.21 -8.55
N LYS A 399 -27.45 -18.36 -9.57
CA LYS A 399 -26.47 -18.07 -10.63
C LYS A 399 -26.06 -16.60 -10.65
N ILE A 400 -24.76 -16.39 -10.68
CA ILE A 400 -24.14 -15.10 -10.94
C ILE A 400 -23.37 -15.19 -12.26
N MET A 401 -23.66 -14.27 -13.19
CA MET A 401 -22.91 -14.10 -14.42
C MET A 401 -22.15 -12.78 -14.36
N SER A 402 -20.86 -12.82 -14.66
CA SER A 402 -20.02 -11.62 -14.71
C SER A 402 -19.55 -11.33 -16.12
N LEU A 403 -19.48 -10.05 -16.47
CA LEU A 403 -18.86 -9.56 -17.70
C LEU A 403 -18.05 -8.30 -17.41
N SER A 404 -17.04 -8.02 -18.23
CA SER A 404 -16.29 -6.76 -18.20
C SER A 404 -16.41 -6.06 -19.56
N CYS A 405 -16.56 -4.75 -19.53
CA CYS A 405 -16.65 -3.89 -20.70
C CYS A 405 -15.63 -2.76 -20.60
N ALA A 406 -14.83 -2.58 -21.65
CA ALA A 406 -13.95 -1.42 -21.78
C ALA A 406 -14.81 -0.14 -21.91
N SER A 407 -14.89 0.64 -20.84
CA SER A 407 -15.72 1.85 -20.78
C SER A 407 -14.89 3.12 -21.01
N GLY A 408 -13.60 3.07 -20.71
CA GLY A 408 -12.69 4.21 -20.81
C GLY A 408 -12.91 5.21 -19.66
N PRO A 409 -11.89 6.02 -19.31
CA PRO A 409 -11.92 6.85 -18.11
C PRO A 409 -12.69 8.18 -18.29
N ALA A 410 -13.77 8.20 -19.06
CA ALA A 410 -14.55 9.43 -19.33
C ALA A 410 -15.11 10.05 -18.04
N PHE A 411 -15.66 9.22 -17.14
CA PHE A 411 -16.13 9.67 -15.82
C PHE A 411 -14.99 10.00 -14.83
N GLU A 412 -13.74 9.66 -15.17
CA GLU A 412 -12.57 10.20 -14.47
C GLU A 412 -12.10 11.55 -15.06
N GLY A 413 -12.91 12.17 -15.93
CA GLY A 413 -12.63 13.43 -16.62
C GLY A 413 -11.69 13.29 -17.82
N TRP A 414 -11.32 12.07 -18.21
CA TRP A 414 -10.33 11.85 -19.26
C TRP A 414 -10.96 11.95 -20.66
N GLY A 415 -10.24 12.57 -21.61
CA GLY A 415 -10.74 12.79 -22.96
C GLY A 415 -11.79 13.91 -23.10
N ILE A 416 -12.14 14.59 -21.99
CA ILE A 416 -13.08 15.71 -21.96
C ILE A 416 -12.31 17.01 -21.78
N ARG A 417 -12.56 18.02 -22.63
CA ARG A 417 -11.75 19.27 -22.70
C ARG A 417 -11.60 20.00 -21.37
N GLN A 418 -12.63 19.98 -20.52
CA GLN A 418 -12.64 20.57 -19.18
C GLN A 418 -12.83 19.49 -18.10
N GLY A 419 -12.64 18.22 -18.46
CA GLY A 419 -12.77 17.11 -17.55
C GLY A 419 -11.61 17.08 -16.57
N VAL A 420 -11.93 16.96 -15.30
CA VAL A 420 -10.96 16.79 -14.22
C VAL A 420 -11.41 15.63 -13.34
N LYS A 421 -10.49 15.05 -12.58
CA LYS A 421 -10.86 14.06 -11.56
C LYS A 421 -11.62 14.76 -10.42
N ALA A 422 -12.40 14.01 -9.65
CA ALA A 422 -13.01 14.52 -8.42
C ALA A 422 -11.90 14.97 -7.45
N MET A 423 -11.79 16.28 -7.25
CA MET A 423 -10.85 16.96 -6.37
C MET A 423 -11.36 18.36 -6.04
N SER A 424 -10.74 19.01 -5.06
CA SER A 424 -11.06 20.39 -4.66
C SER A 424 -11.17 21.33 -5.87
N GLY A 425 -12.30 22.03 -5.99
CA GLY A 425 -12.61 22.92 -7.11
C GLY A 425 -13.16 22.23 -8.37
N ALA A 426 -13.29 20.91 -8.40
CA ALA A 426 -13.99 20.24 -9.49
C ALA A 426 -15.50 20.45 -9.36
N ILE A 427 -16.18 20.77 -10.46
CA ILE A 427 -17.64 20.86 -10.52
C ILE A 427 -18.23 19.45 -10.40
N ASP A 428 -18.96 19.22 -9.31
CA ASP A 428 -19.50 17.90 -8.94
C ASP A 428 -21.02 17.79 -9.09
N LYS A 429 -21.73 18.92 -9.17
CA LYS A 429 -23.15 18.98 -9.55
C LYS A 429 -23.43 20.13 -10.48
N VAL A 430 -24.34 19.91 -11.41
CA VAL A 430 -24.81 20.93 -12.35
C VAL A 430 -26.33 20.92 -12.36
N SER A 431 -26.94 22.11 -12.28
CA SER A 431 -28.38 22.28 -12.46
C SER A 431 -28.62 23.37 -13.48
N ILE A 432 -29.40 23.05 -14.51
CA ILE A 432 -29.73 23.97 -15.60
C ILE A 432 -31.25 24.18 -15.58
N ASP A 433 -31.68 25.37 -15.20
CA ASP A 433 -33.09 25.79 -15.27
C ASP A 433 -33.23 26.98 -16.24
N GLY A 434 -33.65 26.67 -17.47
CA GLY A 434 -33.78 27.66 -18.55
C GLY A 434 -32.43 28.29 -18.93
N HIS A 435 -32.21 29.52 -18.45
CA HIS A 435 -30.98 30.29 -18.71
C HIS A 435 -30.05 30.36 -17.50
N GLU A 436 -30.47 29.86 -16.34
CA GLU A 436 -29.65 29.81 -15.14
C GLU A 436 -28.90 28.49 -15.09
N VAL A 437 -27.58 28.58 -14.89
CA VAL A 437 -26.69 27.44 -14.67
C VAL A 437 -26.12 27.59 -13.27
N VAL A 438 -26.47 26.66 -12.39
CA VAL A 438 -25.96 26.58 -11.03
C VAL A 438 -25.03 25.39 -10.93
N CYS A 439 -23.80 25.64 -10.48
CA CYS A 439 -22.79 24.61 -10.28
C CYS A 439 -22.40 24.53 -8.81
N SER A 440 -22.23 23.30 -8.33
CA SER A 440 -21.53 22.99 -7.08
C SER A 440 -20.08 22.66 -7.40
N THR A 441 -19.17 22.92 -6.46
CA THR A 441 -17.76 22.50 -6.55
C THR A 441 -17.33 21.84 -5.26
N ILE A 442 -16.50 20.80 -5.36
CA ILE A 442 -15.91 20.14 -4.19
C ILE A 442 -15.10 21.16 -3.36
N ASP A 443 -15.33 21.19 -2.05
CA ASP A 443 -14.75 22.12 -1.06
C ASP A 443 -15.06 23.62 -1.29
N ASP A 444 -16.10 23.95 -2.07
CA ASP A 444 -16.51 25.34 -2.36
C ASP A 444 -15.37 26.21 -2.91
N LYS A 445 -14.45 25.60 -3.68
CA LYS A 445 -13.33 26.29 -4.32
C LYS A 445 -13.67 26.75 -5.74
N PRO A 446 -12.98 27.78 -6.27
CA PRO A 446 -13.16 28.19 -7.65
C PRO A 446 -13.06 27.03 -8.64
N ALA A 447 -13.97 26.98 -9.60
CA ALA A 447 -14.07 25.88 -10.56
C ALA A 447 -12.78 25.73 -11.40
N ILE A 448 -12.21 24.52 -11.41
CA ILE A 448 -11.03 24.18 -12.22
C ILE A 448 -11.34 23.21 -13.37
N GLY A 449 -12.57 22.69 -13.41
CA GLY A 449 -13.07 21.73 -14.40
C GLY A 449 -14.29 21.00 -13.89
N ILE A 450 -14.75 19.98 -14.63
CA ILE A 450 -15.94 19.18 -14.32
C ILE A 450 -15.52 17.73 -14.03
N CYS A 451 -15.94 17.15 -12.90
CA CYS A 451 -15.67 15.74 -12.58
C CYS A 451 -16.82 14.82 -13.03
N GLY A 452 -16.64 13.50 -12.87
CA GLY A 452 -17.57 12.49 -13.37
C GLY A 452 -19.04 12.72 -13.02
N SER A 453 -19.33 13.08 -11.75
CA SER A 453 -20.69 13.39 -11.32
C SER A 453 -21.27 14.62 -12.01
N GLY A 454 -20.49 15.71 -12.13
CA GLY A 454 -20.92 16.92 -12.84
C GLY A 454 -20.97 16.77 -14.37
N ILE A 455 -20.36 15.72 -14.94
CA ILE A 455 -20.53 15.34 -16.35
C ILE A 455 -21.85 14.59 -16.56
N LEU A 456 -22.30 13.86 -15.54
CA LEU A 456 -23.52 13.07 -15.58
C LEU A 456 -24.78 13.92 -15.38
N ASP A 457 -24.70 14.89 -14.47
CA ASP A 457 -25.69 15.97 -14.26
C ASP A 457 -25.81 16.87 -15.50
#